data_AF-A0A7H2V3P9-F1
#
_entry.id   AF-A0A7H2V3P9-F1
#
_cell.length_a   1.000
_cell.length_b   1.000
_cell.length_c   1.000
_cell.angle_alpha   90.00
_cell.angle_beta   90.00
_cell.angle_gamma   90.00
#
_symmetry.space_group_name_H-M   'P 1'
#
loop_
_entity.id
_entity.type
_entity.pdbx_description
1 polymer ?
#
loop_
_entity_poly.entity_id
_entity_poly.type
_entity_poly.pdbx_seq_one_letter_code
_entity_poly.pdbx_strand_id
1 'polypeptide(L)'
;MRNLSIDYLKVILAYFVVLLHLEFLYHYYPEIGFLLVNGLFRIAVPLFFIITGYYFAKITNFSELKAWGKRVLIMYIVWTAFYLPLWLRHLKDLTYIITGYFTLWYLISLLLGGILLFFFRKTKIHLLLFISFSLYIIGYILQQVGNIHYLSGTYDDALNYFPTYRNFLFFSFPMLAVGYILNKYQIEKKYKPSLYIIIFSIISVFLNLT
;
A
#
# COMPACT_ATOMS: atom_id res chain seq x y z
N MET A 1 6.14 -19.03 13.26
CA MET A 1 6.32 -18.28 14.51
C MET A 1 5.61 -16.94 14.40
N ARG A 2 4.79 -16.61 15.40
CA ARG A 2 4.11 -15.32 15.57
C ARG A 2 5.13 -14.30 16.08
N ASN A 3 5.06 -13.06 15.60
CA ASN A 3 5.95 -11.99 16.05
C ASN A 3 5.11 -10.91 16.73
N LEU A 4 5.21 -10.84 18.06
CA LEU A 4 4.44 -9.91 18.89
C LEU A 4 4.66 -8.45 18.50
N SER A 5 5.90 -8.07 18.16
CA SER A 5 6.22 -6.70 17.75
C SER A 5 5.50 -6.31 16.45
N ILE A 6 5.39 -7.23 15.50
CA ILE A 6 4.65 -6.99 14.26
C ILE A 6 3.14 -6.92 14.52
N ASP A 7 2.63 -7.70 15.47
CA ASP A 7 1.21 -7.63 15.86
C ASP A 7 0.88 -6.29 16.50
N TYR A 8 1.70 -5.78 17.42
CA TYR A 8 1.54 -4.43 17.98
C TYR A 8 1.64 -3.34 16.92
N LEU A 9 2.60 -3.45 16.00
CA LEU A 9 2.74 -2.50 14.90
C LEU A 9 1.47 -2.43 14.06
N LYS A 10 0.87 -3.57 13.68
CA LYS A 10 -0.38 -3.58 12.90
C LYS A 10 -1.51 -2.85 13.60
N VAL A 11 -1.61 -2.95 14.93
CA VAL A 11 -2.62 -2.23 15.72
C VAL A 11 -2.37 -0.72 15.62
N ILE A 12 -1.13 -0.27 15.79
CA ILE A 12 -0.76 1.15 15.65
C ILE A 12 -1.08 1.66 14.23
N LEU A 13 -0.71 0.90 13.19
CA LEU A 13 -0.99 1.26 11.80
C LEU A 13 -2.49 1.30 11.51
N ALA A 14 -3.31 0.46 12.15
CA ALA A 14 -4.76 0.52 12.01
C ALA A 14 -5.33 1.85 12.56
N TYR A 15 -4.82 2.32 13.71
CA TYR A 15 -5.17 3.66 14.21
C TYR A 15 -4.74 4.76 13.24
N PHE A 16 -3.55 4.66 12.63
CA PHE A 16 -3.11 5.63 11.64
C PHE A 16 -4.07 5.71 10.44
N VAL A 17 -4.59 4.59 9.96
CA VAL A 17 -5.60 4.60 8.87
C VAL A 17 -6.85 5.37 9.30
N VAL A 18 -7.34 5.16 10.52
CA VAL A 18 -8.51 5.88 11.06
C VAL A 18 -8.22 7.38 11.16
N LEU A 19 -7.11 7.76 11.80
CA LEU A 19 -6.74 9.17 12.00
C LEU A 19 -6.50 9.91 10.67
N LEU A 20 -6.00 9.21 9.65
CA LEU A 20 -5.87 9.75 8.30
C LEU A 20 -7.23 10.12 7.70
N HIS A 21 -8.24 9.27 7.86
CA HIS A 21 -9.58 9.49 7.28
C HIS A 21 -10.41 10.50 8.08
N LEU A 22 -10.06 10.72 9.35
CA LEU A 22 -10.65 11.76 10.19
C LEU A 22 -9.98 13.13 10.00
N GLU A 23 -9.00 13.24 9.11
CA GLU A 23 -8.20 14.46 8.92
C GLU A 23 -7.71 15.04 10.26
N PHE A 24 -7.14 14.16 11.09
CA PHE A 24 -6.81 14.48 12.47
C PHE A 24 -5.97 15.77 12.59
N LEU A 25 -6.46 16.71 13.40
CA LEU A 25 -5.91 18.05 13.64
C LEU A 25 -5.87 19.00 12.43
N TYR A 26 -6.30 18.60 11.24
CA TYR A 26 -6.24 19.44 10.03
C TYR A 26 -7.02 20.74 10.17
N HIS A 27 -8.15 20.73 10.88
CA HIS A 27 -8.98 21.91 11.12
C HIS A 27 -8.43 22.87 12.20
N TYR A 28 -7.74 22.34 13.22
CA TYR A 28 -7.28 23.14 14.37
C TYR A 28 -5.84 23.63 14.19
N TYR A 29 -4.98 22.78 13.61
CA TYR A 29 -3.57 23.05 13.38
C TYR A 29 -3.17 22.55 11.99
N PRO A 30 -3.41 23.34 10.92
CA PRO A 30 -3.28 22.88 9.54
C PRO A 30 -1.90 22.31 9.19
N GLU A 31 -0.81 22.92 9.66
CA GLU A 31 0.55 22.44 9.39
C GLU A 31 0.83 21.08 10.04
N ILE A 32 0.42 20.92 11.31
CA ILE A 32 0.56 19.66 12.06
C ILE A 32 -0.35 18.59 11.43
N GLY A 33 -1.59 18.95 11.11
CA GLY A 33 -2.52 18.08 10.43
C GLY A 33 -1.99 17.61 9.08
N PHE A 34 -1.40 18.49 8.28
CA PHE A 34 -0.77 18.13 7.01
C PHE A 34 0.39 17.14 7.22
N LEU A 35 1.31 17.41 8.14
CA LEU A 35 2.43 16.50 8.44
C LEU A 35 1.92 15.11 8.90
N LEU A 36 0.92 15.08 9.77
CA LEU A 36 0.39 13.83 10.31
C LEU A 36 -0.39 13.05 9.24
N VAL A 37 -1.33 13.69 8.55
CA VAL A 37 -2.22 13.03 7.58
C VAL A 37 -1.48 12.69 6.28
N ASN A 38 -0.65 13.59 5.76
CA ASN A 38 0.07 13.37 4.50
C ASN A 38 1.42 12.67 4.67
N GLY A 39 2.06 12.81 5.83
CA GLY A 39 3.29 12.12 6.18
C GLY A 39 3.02 10.87 7.00
N LEU A 40 3.00 11.02 8.33
CA LEU A 40 3.10 9.91 9.29
C LEU A 40 2.01 8.85 9.12
N PHE A 41 0.74 9.23 9.06
CA PHE A 41 -0.36 8.28 8.99
C PHE A 41 -0.46 7.60 7.62
N ARG A 42 0.00 8.29 6.57
CA ARG A 42 -0.04 7.78 5.18
C ARG A 42 0.92 6.61 4.96
N ILE A 43 1.89 6.39 5.87
CA ILE A 43 2.79 5.22 5.82
C ILE A 43 2.07 3.90 6.15
N ALA A 44 0.86 3.95 6.73
CA ALA A 44 0.18 2.76 7.21
C ALA A 44 -0.07 1.74 6.09
N VAL A 45 -0.61 2.19 4.96
CA VAL A 45 -0.92 1.32 3.81
C VAL A 45 0.33 0.65 3.23
N PRO A 46 1.42 1.36 2.86
CA PRO A 46 2.62 0.70 2.35
C PRO A 46 3.24 -0.26 3.36
N LEU A 47 3.22 0.07 4.67
CA LEU A 47 3.70 -0.86 5.70
C LEU A 47 2.84 -2.12 5.82
N PHE A 48 1.51 -2.01 5.71
CA PHE A 48 0.65 -3.20 5.67
C PHE A 48 0.97 -4.11 4.48
N PHE A 49 1.27 -3.55 3.30
CA PHE A 49 1.75 -4.33 2.16
C PHE A 49 3.10 -4.99 2.44
N ILE A 50 4.08 -4.25 2.98
CA ILE A 50 5.40 -4.79 3.31
C ILE A 50 5.29 -5.94 4.33
N ILE A 51 4.52 -5.75 5.41
CA ILE A 51 4.28 -6.79 6.42
C ILE A 51 3.62 -8.02 5.78
N THR A 52 2.66 -7.81 4.88
CA THR A 52 2.00 -8.92 4.18
C THR A 52 2.97 -9.65 3.26
N GLY A 53 3.79 -8.92 2.50
CA GLY A 53 4.84 -9.48 1.64
C GLY A 53 5.88 -10.28 2.42
N TYR A 54 6.25 -9.82 3.62
CA TYR A 54 7.14 -10.53 4.53
C TYR A 54 6.60 -11.91 4.90
N TYR A 55 5.31 -12.00 5.24
CA TYR A 55 4.70 -13.31 5.51
C TYR A 55 4.36 -14.10 4.25
N PHE A 56 4.17 -13.42 3.11
CA PHE A 56 3.93 -14.03 1.81
C PHE A 56 5.10 -14.91 1.37
N ALA A 57 6.31 -14.66 1.85
CA ALA A 57 7.47 -15.52 1.60
C ALA A 57 7.29 -17.00 1.99
N LYS A 58 6.32 -17.31 2.86
CA LYS A 58 5.95 -18.67 3.24
C LYS A 58 5.09 -19.39 2.19
N ILE A 59 4.55 -18.68 1.19
CA ILE A 59 3.73 -19.25 0.13
C ILE A 59 4.64 -19.74 -0.99
N THR A 60 4.77 -21.05 -1.09
CA THR A 60 5.74 -21.73 -1.95
C THR A 60 5.09 -22.42 -3.15
N ASN A 61 3.83 -22.82 -3.03
CA ASN A 61 3.11 -23.57 -4.05
C ASN A 61 1.71 -22.98 -4.34
N PHE A 62 1.07 -23.48 -5.40
CA PHE A 62 -0.20 -22.93 -5.87
C PHE A 62 -1.37 -23.23 -4.92
N SER A 63 -1.32 -24.35 -4.18
CA SER A 63 -2.34 -24.69 -3.18
C SER A 63 -2.35 -23.65 -2.04
N GLU A 64 -1.17 -23.30 -1.54
CA GLU A 64 -1.00 -22.24 -0.53
C GLU A 64 -1.43 -20.87 -1.05
N LEU A 65 -1.10 -20.55 -2.31
CA LEU A 65 -1.55 -19.31 -2.96
C LEU A 65 -3.07 -19.26 -3.00
N LYS A 66 -3.73 -20.35 -3.43
CA LYS A 66 -5.19 -20.44 -3.49
C LYS A 66 -5.82 -20.28 -2.11
N ALA A 67 -5.25 -20.93 -1.09
CA ALA A 67 -5.73 -20.81 0.28
C ALA A 67 -5.59 -19.36 0.82
N TRP A 68 -4.45 -18.70 0.55
CA TRP A 68 -4.25 -17.30 0.91
C TRP A 68 -5.18 -16.37 0.15
N GLY A 69 -5.27 -16.51 -1.17
CA GLY A 69 -6.12 -15.69 -2.02
C GLY A 69 -7.59 -15.82 -1.66
N LYS A 70 -8.06 -17.04 -1.33
CA LYS A 70 -9.43 -17.26 -0.83
C LYS A 70 -9.71 -16.47 0.44
N ARG A 71 -8.78 -16.43 1.41
CA ARG A 71 -8.97 -15.65 2.64
C ARG A 71 -9.07 -14.14 2.35
N VAL A 72 -8.20 -13.62 1.49
CA VAL A 72 -8.23 -12.20 1.09
C VAL A 72 -9.52 -11.88 0.34
N LEU A 73 -9.95 -12.76 -0.57
CA LEU A 73 -11.19 -12.58 -1.33
C LEU A 73 -12.44 -12.65 -0.44
N ILE A 74 -12.51 -13.58 0.51
CA ILE A 74 -13.61 -13.63 1.49
C ILE A 74 -13.66 -12.33 2.29
N MET A 75 -12.52 -11.85 2.76
CA MET A 75 -12.43 -10.58 3.50
C MET A 75 -12.93 -9.41 2.64
N TYR A 76 -12.54 -9.37 1.37
CA TYR A 76 -13.06 -8.38 0.42
C TYR A 76 -14.59 -8.46 0.31
N ILE A 77 -15.15 -9.63 0.02
CA ILE A 77 -16.60 -9.82 -0.16
C ILE A 77 -17.37 -9.43 1.10
N VAL A 78 -16.90 -9.85 2.29
CA VAL A 78 -17.55 -9.54 3.57
C VAL A 78 -17.59 -8.03 3.80
N TRP A 79 -16.47 -7.34 3.61
CA TRP A 79 -16.45 -5.89 3.82
C TRP A 79 -17.20 -5.13 2.73
N THR A 80 -17.15 -5.57 1.47
CA THR A 80 -17.98 -5.01 0.40
C THR A 80 -19.47 -5.14 0.73
N ALA A 81 -19.91 -6.30 1.23
CA ALA A 81 -21.29 -6.51 1.66
C ALA A 81 -21.67 -5.63 2.86
N PHE A 82 -20.75 -5.47 3.82
CA PHE A 82 -20.95 -4.60 4.99
C PHE A 82 -21.10 -3.12 4.59
N TYR A 83 -20.28 -2.64 3.66
CA TYR A 83 -20.33 -1.26 3.17
C TYR A 83 -21.42 -1.02 2.11
N LEU A 84 -22.05 -2.09 1.60
CA LEU A 84 -23.05 -2.02 0.54
C LEU A 84 -24.20 -1.03 0.85
N PRO A 85 -24.82 -1.00 2.04
CA PRO A 85 -25.92 -0.07 2.32
C PRO A 85 -25.53 1.40 2.28
N LEU A 86 -24.30 1.72 2.70
CA LEU A 86 -23.77 3.09 2.62
C LEU A 86 -23.52 3.49 1.17
N TRP A 87 -23.06 2.53 0.37
CA TRP A 87 -22.72 2.76 -1.02
C TRP A 87 -23.92 2.76 -1.97
N LEU A 88 -25.01 2.04 -1.66
CA LEU A 88 -26.25 2.09 -2.45
C LEU A 88 -26.81 3.53 -2.58
N ARG A 89 -26.43 4.45 -1.67
CA ARG A 89 -26.77 5.88 -1.75
C ARG A 89 -26.02 6.65 -2.84
N HIS A 90 -24.95 6.08 -3.38
CA HIS A 90 -24.01 6.70 -4.32
C HIS A 90 -23.89 5.91 -5.64
N LEU A 91 -24.92 5.16 -6.04
CA LEU A 91 -25.02 4.30 -7.25
C LEU A 91 -24.91 5.06 -8.59
N LYS A 92 -23.82 5.78 -8.83
CA LYS A 92 -23.53 6.38 -10.14
C LYS A 92 -22.47 5.62 -10.93
N ASP A 93 -21.68 4.78 -10.26
CA ASP A 93 -20.57 4.07 -10.90
C ASP A 93 -20.42 2.65 -10.34
N LEU A 94 -20.59 1.66 -11.22
CA LEU A 94 -20.46 0.24 -10.89
C LEU A 94 -19.00 -0.22 -10.81
N THR A 95 -18.04 0.60 -11.26
CA THR A 95 -16.61 0.24 -11.22
C THR A 95 -16.09 0.07 -9.80
N TYR A 96 -16.70 0.73 -8.81
CA TYR A 96 -16.39 0.56 -7.38
C TYR A 96 -16.63 -0.87 -6.85
N ILE A 97 -17.38 -1.73 -7.56
CA ILE A 97 -17.54 -3.17 -7.19
C ILE A 97 -16.22 -3.89 -7.40
N ILE A 98 -15.44 -3.43 -8.38
CA ILE A 98 -14.21 -4.05 -8.84
C ILE A 98 -13.00 -3.34 -8.21
N THR A 99 -13.03 -2.01 -8.14
CA THR A 99 -11.93 -1.21 -7.60
C THR A 99 -11.97 -1.08 -6.07
N GLY A 100 -13.14 -1.34 -5.45
CA GLY A 100 -13.35 -1.24 -4.01
C GLY A 100 -13.72 0.18 -3.57
N TYR A 101 -14.76 0.31 -2.74
CA TYR A 101 -15.17 1.58 -2.13
C TYR A 101 -14.26 1.98 -0.95
N PHE A 102 -13.84 3.25 -0.89
CA PHE A 102 -12.88 3.76 0.11
C PHE A 102 -11.68 2.83 0.29
N THR A 103 -11.43 2.34 1.51
CA THR A 103 -10.27 1.51 1.86
C THR A 103 -10.29 0.12 1.23
N LEU A 104 -11.38 -0.32 0.62
CA LEU A 104 -11.51 -1.66 0.02
C LEU A 104 -10.56 -1.88 -1.17
N TRP A 105 -10.11 -0.80 -1.82
CA TRP A 105 -9.10 -0.88 -2.88
C TRP A 105 -7.84 -1.62 -2.43
N TYR A 106 -7.50 -1.51 -1.14
CA TYR A 106 -6.36 -2.20 -0.55
C TYR A 106 -6.46 -3.72 -0.75
N LEU A 107 -7.62 -4.33 -0.54
CA LEU A 107 -7.79 -5.78 -0.53
C LEU A 107 -7.70 -6.38 -1.93
N ILE A 108 -8.34 -5.76 -2.93
CA ILE A 108 -8.24 -6.21 -4.32
C ILE A 108 -6.82 -6.00 -4.85
N SER A 109 -6.20 -4.87 -4.51
CA SER A 109 -4.84 -4.54 -4.90
C SER A 109 -3.82 -5.48 -4.23
N LEU A 110 -4.08 -5.87 -2.98
CA LEU A 110 -3.31 -6.90 -2.26
C LEU A 110 -3.40 -8.25 -2.95
N LEU A 111 -4.62 -8.68 -3.31
CA LEU A 111 -4.85 -9.97 -3.96
C LEU A 111 -4.09 -10.07 -5.29
N LEU A 112 -4.28 -9.10 -6.17
CA LEU A 112 -3.63 -9.07 -7.49
C LEU A 112 -2.11 -8.88 -7.37
N GLY A 113 -1.65 -7.99 -6.49
CA GLY A 113 -0.22 -7.77 -6.25
C GLY A 113 0.47 -9.02 -5.68
N GLY A 114 -0.20 -9.76 -4.80
CA GLY A 114 0.30 -11.03 -4.27
C GLY A 114 0.36 -12.14 -5.31
N ILE A 115 -0.65 -12.24 -6.18
CA ILE A 115 -0.62 -13.18 -7.32
C ILE A 115 0.57 -12.84 -8.24
N LEU A 116 0.77 -11.57 -8.57
CA LEU A 116 1.90 -11.13 -9.38
C LEU A 116 3.23 -11.45 -8.70
N LEU A 117 3.37 -11.13 -7.41
CA LEU A 117 4.55 -11.49 -6.62
C LEU A 117 4.82 -12.99 -6.63
N PHE A 118 3.77 -13.83 -6.53
CA PHE A 118 3.94 -15.27 -6.61
C PHE A 118 4.65 -15.67 -7.90
N PHE A 119 4.23 -15.17 -9.07
CA PHE A 119 4.89 -15.51 -10.34
C PHE A 119 6.34 -15.01 -10.40
N PHE A 120 6.63 -13.84 -9.82
CA PHE A 120 7.97 -13.25 -9.83
C PHE A 120 8.89 -13.71 -8.68
N ARG A 121 8.38 -14.47 -7.69
CA ARG A 121 9.12 -14.83 -6.44
C ARG A 121 10.43 -15.59 -6.66
N LYS A 122 10.52 -16.33 -7.78
CA LYS A 122 11.68 -17.15 -8.16
C LYS A 122 12.72 -16.39 -8.98
N THR A 123 12.44 -15.14 -9.35
CA THR A 123 13.42 -14.29 -10.05
C THR A 123 14.61 -13.94 -9.15
N LYS A 124 15.73 -13.57 -9.77
CA LYS A 124 16.93 -13.10 -9.05
C LYS A 124 16.56 -11.83 -8.25
N ILE A 125 17.07 -11.71 -7.01
CA ILE A 125 16.76 -10.57 -6.13
C ILE A 125 17.00 -9.21 -6.80
N HIS A 126 18.13 -9.03 -7.49
CA HIS A 126 18.46 -7.77 -8.15
C HIS A 126 17.44 -7.40 -9.22
N LEU A 127 16.94 -8.40 -9.97
CA LEU A 127 15.90 -8.18 -10.96
C LEU A 127 14.55 -7.86 -10.30
N LEU A 128 14.18 -8.58 -9.24
CA LEU A 128 12.94 -8.29 -8.50
C LEU A 128 12.96 -6.88 -7.90
N LEU A 129 14.08 -6.46 -7.32
CA LEU A 129 14.28 -5.11 -6.81
C LEU A 129 14.19 -4.07 -7.93
N PHE A 130 14.90 -4.30 -9.04
CA PHE A 130 14.90 -3.38 -10.17
C PHE A 130 13.50 -3.20 -10.76
N ILE A 131 12.75 -4.28 -10.97
CA ILE A 131 11.38 -4.23 -11.47
C ILE A 131 10.47 -3.50 -10.47
N SER A 132 10.55 -3.86 -9.18
CA SER A 132 9.73 -3.25 -8.14
C SER A 132 9.99 -1.75 -8.01
N PHE A 133 11.26 -1.36 -8.01
CA PHE A 133 11.67 0.04 -7.94
C PHE A 133 11.22 0.80 -9.20
N SER A 134 11.45 0.25 -10.38
CA SER A 134 11.04 0.89 -11.65
C SER A 134 9.52 1.08 -11.73
N LEU A 135 8.72 0.08 -11.37
CA LEU A 135 7.27 0.18 -11.36
C LEU A 135 6.77 1.22 -10.35
N TYR A 136 7.38 1.29 -9.17
CA TYR A 136 7.05 2.31 -8.18
C TYR A 136 7.38 3.72 -8.69
N ILE A 137 8.54 3.91 -9.31
CA ILE A 137 8.95 5.19 -9.90
C ILE A 137 8.00 5.59 -11.04
N ILE A 138 7.58 4.65 -11.88
CA ILE A 138 6.59 4.92 -12.93
C ILE A 138 5.27 5.38 -12.30
N GLY A 139 4.76 4.68 -11.30
CA GLY A 139 3.56 5.10 -10.57
C GLY A 139 3.70 6.49 -9.95
N TYR A 140 4.84 6.78 -9.33
CA TYR A 140 5.13 8.10 -8.78
C TYR A 140 5.15 9.19 -9.85
N ILE A 141 5.81 8.96 -10.98
CA ILE A 141 5.83 9.93 -12.10
C ILE A 141 4.40 10.16 -12.61
N LEU A 142 3.60 9.11 -12.82
CA LEU A 142 2.21 9.25 -13.23
C LEU A 142 1.39 10.10 -12.24
N GLN A 143 1.58 9.86 -10.93
CA GLN A 143 0.95 10.66 -9.89
C GLN A 143 1.38 12.13 -9.95
N GLN A 144 2.67 12.40 -10.11
CA GLN A 144 3.19 13.77 -10.16
C GLN A 144 2.74 14.51 -11.41
N VAL A 145 2.69 13.85 -12.58
CA VAL A 145 2.19 14.46 -13.81
C VAL A 145 0.70 14.80 -13.71
N GLY A 146 -0.10 13.96 -13.04
CA GLY A 146 -1.50 14.29 -12.73
C GLY A 146 -1.61 15.51 -11.81
N ASN A 147 -0.84 15.54 -10.72
CA ASN A 147 -0.89 16.61 -9.72
C ASN A 147 -0.49 17.99 -10.25
N ILE A 148 0.41 18.07 -11.25
CA ILE A 148 0.82 19.36 -11.85
C ILE A 148 -0.19 19.90 -12.87
N HIS A 149 -1.21 19.11 -13.24
CA HIS A 149 -2.23 19.47 -14.23
C HIS A 149 -1.64 20.05 -15.54
N TYR A 150 -0.51 19.49 -15.99
CA TYR A 150 0.16 19.95 -17.21
C TYR A 150 -0.64 19.58 -18.48
N LEU A 151 -1.38 18.48 -18.42
CA LEU A 151 -2.28 18.04 -19.49
C LEU A 151 -3.68 18.59 -19.22
N SER A 152 -4.51 18.68 -20.27
CA SER A 152 -5.88 19.20 -20.18
C SER A 152 -6.92 18.21 -20.69
N GLY A 153 -8.11 18.26 -20.13
CA GLY A 153 -9.26 17.46 -20.56
C GLY A 153 -9.15 15.99 -20.13
N THR A 154 -9.59 15.07 -20.98
CA THR A 154 -9.73 13.64 -20.64
C THR A 154 -8.43 12.95 -20.21
N TYR A 155 -7.28 13.45 -20.67
CA TYR A 155 -5.97 12.93 -20.26
C TYR A 155 -5.61 13.34 -18.82
N ASP A 156 -6.00 14.54 -18.40
CA ASP A 156 -5.78 15.01 -17.03
C ASP A 156 -6.68 14.24 -16.04
N ASP A 157 -7.95 14.03 -16.42
CA ASP A 157 -8.89 13.20 -15.65
C ASP A 157 -8.36 11.77 -15.47
N ALA A 158 -7.82 11.18 -16.54
CA ALA A 158 -7.27 9.83 -16.50
C ALA A 158 -6.03 9.72 -15.59
N LEU A 159 -5.16 10.74 -15.58
CA LEU A 159 -3.98 10.75 -14.71
C LEU A 159 -4.31 11.03 -13.25
N ASN A 160 -5.32 11.86 -12.99
CA ASN A 160 -5.80 12.14 -11.64
C ASN A 160 -6.72 11.04 -11.09
N TYR A 161 -7.17 10.10 -11.93
CA TYR A 161 -7.90 8.93 -11.48
C TYR A 161 -7.01 8.04 -10.60
N PHE A 162 -7.34 7.94 -9.31
CA PHE A 162 -6.53 7.28 -8.28
C PHE A 162 -6.00 5.87 -8.66
N PRO A 163 -6.80 4.98 -9.28
CA PRO A 163 -6.32 3.67 -9.72
C PRO A 163 -5.26 3.69 -10.84
N THR A 164 -5.05 4.81 -11.53
CA THR A 164 -4.04 4.93 -12.60
C THR A 164 -2.62 4.78 -12.06
N TYR A 165 -2.33 5.39 -10.92
CA TYR A 165 -0.99 5.40 -10.32
C TYR A 165 -0.89 4.62 -9.01
N ARG A 166 -2.00 4.45 -8.27
CA ARG A 166 -2.07 3.65 -7.03
C ARG A 166 -2.89 2.39 -7.23
N ASN A 167 -2.25 1.38 -7.82
CA ASN A 167 -2.86 0.07 -8.09
C ASN A 167 -1.94 -1.09 -7.69
N PHE A 168 -2.38 -2.30 -8.04
CA PHE A 168 -1.67 -3.52 -7.68
C PHE A 168 -0.27 -3.61 -8.30
N LEU A 169 -0.06 -3.00 -9.46
CA LEU A 169 1.17 -3.08 -10.24
C LEU A 169 2.18 -2.03 -9.81
N PHE A 170 1.76 -0.76 -9.72
CA PHE A 170 2.67 0.35 -9.45
C PHE A 170 2.86 0.65 -7.96
N PHE A 171 1.99 0.13 -7.09
CA PHE A 171 2.09 0.39 -5.65
C PHE A 171 2.18 -0.89 -4.82
N SER A 172 1.17 -1.77 -4.90
CA SER A 172 1.09 -2.93 -4.00
C SER A 172 2.17 -3.97 -4.28
N PHE A 173 2.41 -4.33 -5.55
CA PHE A 173 3.45 -5.28 -5.93
C PHE A 173 4.85 -4.84 -5.47
N PRO A 174 5.30 -3.59 -5.72
CA PRO A 174 6.58 -3.11 -5.20
C PRO A 174 6.70 -3.25 -3.68
N MET A 175 5.67 -2.85 -2.93
CA MET A 175 5.67 -2.91 -1.46
C MET A 175 5.67 -4.36 -0.94
N LEU A 176 4.89 -5.24 -1.57
CA LEU A 176 4.87 -6.67 -1.26
C LEU A 176 6.23 -7.32 -1.56
N ALA A 177 6.87 -6.96 -2.68
CA ALA A 177 8.17 -7.48 -3.07
C ALA A 177 9.27 -7.08 -2.07
N VAL A 178 9.26 -5.84 -1.58
CA VAL A 178 10.16 -5.38 -0.50
C VAL A 178 10.00 -6.28 0.74
N GLY A 179 8.77 -6.48 1.20
CA GLY A 179 8.47 -7.38 2.32
C GLY A 179 9.00 -8.80 2.09
N TYR A 180 8.71 -9.37 0.92
CA TYR A 180 9.15 -10.71 0.54
C TYR A 180 10.67 -10.86 0.58
N ILE A 181 11.39 -9.87 0.06
CA ILE A 181 12.86 -9.84 0.05
C ILE A 181 13.42 -9.77 1.46
N LEU A 182 12.86 -8.91 2.34
CA LEU A 182 13.28 -8.80 3.74
C LEU A 182 13.24 -10.18 4.42
N ASN A 183 12.13 -10.92 4.26
CA ASN A 183 12.01 -12.26 4.83
C ASN A 183 12.96 -13.28 4.17
N LYS A 184 13.00 -13.32 2.83
CA LYS A 184 13.78 -14.32 2.08
C LYS A 184 15.27 -14.27 2.41
N TYR A 185 15.80 -13.07 2.64
CA TYR A 185 17.22 -12.86 2.96
C TYR A 185 17.49 -12.62 4.44
N GLN A 186 16.45 -12.67 5.29
CA GLN A 186 16.55 -12.46 6.74
C GLN A 186 17.32 -11.17 7.07
N ILE A 187 17.03 -10.09 6.33
CA ILE A 187 17.77 -8.82 6.39
C ILE A 187 17.75 -8.25 7.81
N GLU A 188 16.64 -8.42 8.53
CA GLU A 188 16.47 -7.99 9.91
C GLU A 188 17.42 -8.67 10.91
N LYS A 189 17.92 -9.87 10.58
CA LYS A 189 18.91 -10.57 11.41
C LYS A 189 20.33 -10.14 11.07
N LYS A 190 20.56 -9.74 9.82
CA LYS A 190 21.89 -9.39 9.30
C LYS A 190 22.25 -7.93 9.53
N TYR A 191 21.26 -7.04 9.48
CA TYR A 191 21.47 -5.60 9.61
C TYR A 191 20.52 -5.03 10.66
N LYS A 192 21.07 -4.40 11.69
CA LYS A 192 20.30 -3.57 12.60
C LYS A 192 20.18 -2.18 11.99
N PRO A 193 18.99 -1.57 11.93
CA PRO A 193 18.83 -0.22 11.43
C PRO A 193 19.71 0.73 12.27
N SER A 194 20.58 1.49 11.60
CA SER A 194 21.38 2.49 12.30
C SER A 194 20.49 3.66 12.73
N LEU A 195 20.78 4.25 13.89
CA LEU A 195 20.07 5.43 14.38
C LEU A 195 20.06 6.56 13.33
N TYR A 196 21.16 6.69 12.56
CA TYR A 196 21.28 7.66 11.47
C TYR A 196 20.27 7.45 10.34
N ILE A 197 19.98 6.20 9.95
CA ILE A 197 18.97 5.92 8.92
C ILE A 197 17.57 6.27 9.42
N ILE A 198 17.29 6.01 10.70
CA ILE A 198 16.01 6.36 11.33
C ILE A 198 15.85 7.88 11.36
N ILE A 199 16.88 8.60 11.84
CA ILE A 199 16.89 10.07 11.87
C ILE A 199 16.75 10.65 10.47
N PHE A 200 17.48 10.13 9.48
CA PHE A 200 17.37 10.57 8.09
C PHE A 200 15.96 10.36 7.52
N SER A 201 15.37 9.19 7.79
CA SER A 201 13.99 8.89 7.36
C SER A 201 12.99 9.86 7.97
N ILE A 202 13.13 10.17 9.27
CA ILE A 202 12.30 11.17 9.94
C ILE A 202 12.47 12.55 9.30
N ILE A 203 13.72 13.02 9.13
CA ILE A 203 14.03 14.33 8.52
C ILE A 203 13.48 14.41 7.09
N SER A 204 13.55 13.34 6.30
CA SER A 204 13.04 13.33 4.93
C SER A 204 11.52 13.53 4.84
N VAL A 205 10.77 13.13 5.88
CA VAL A 205 9.33 13.40 5.97
C VAL A 205 9.08 14.88 6.24
N PHE A 206 9.92 15.52 7.05
CA PHE A 206 9.82 16.96 7.34
C PHE A 206 10.29 17.85 6.19
N LEU A 207 11.28 17.42 5.38
CA LEU A 207 11.77 18.19 4.23
C LEU A 207 10.76 18.28 3.07
N ASN A 208 9.76 17.40 3.02
CA ASN A 208 8.65 17.50 2.05
C ASN A 208 7.61 18.57 2.42
N LEU A 209 7.80 19.31 3.53
CA LEU A 209 6.91 20.38 4.00
C LEU A 209 7.33 21.79 3.54
N THR A 210 8.55 21.95 3.01
CA THR A 210 9.11 23.22 2.53
C THR A 210 9.08 23.27 1.01
#